data_AF-A0A0F7PLK0-F1
#
_entry.id   AF-A0A0F7PLK0-F1
#
_cell.length_a   1.000
_cell.length_b   1.000
_cell.length_c   1.000
_cell.angle_alpha   90.00
_cell.angle_beta   90.00
_cell.angle_gamma   90.00
#
_symmetry.space_group_name_H-M   'P 1'
#
loop_
_entity.id
_entity.type
_entity.pdbx_description
1 polymer ?
#
loop_
_entity_poly.entity_id
_entity_poly.type
_entity_poly.pdbx_seq_one_letter_code
_entity_poly.pdbx_strand_id
1 'polypeptide(L)'
;MITTTCFKTFTHHPRTQPICKRTVLGLLASLVLFVPFSAQAQEFDNGIYYRLTTMWQGEGKSLDVVNDGVNNKLILADTGNYSGQYWKLTELDDGSYRLTTQWQGDGKSLDVINDGTNNRLQLADTGNYSGQHWRVVRQSNGYYRLTTDWQGEGKSLDVVNDGVNNKLQLADTGDYSGQYWKITGQ
;
A
#
# COMPACT_ATOMS: atom_id res chain seq x y z
N MET A 1 26.16 -24.81 67.43
CA MET A 1 25.32 -25.94 66.98
C MET A 1 26.24 -26.92 66.27
N ILE A 2 27.05 -27.75 66.94
CA ILE A 2 26.77 -29.02 67.64
C ILE A 2 26.06 -30.07 66.74
N THR A 3 26.91 -30.86 66.05
CA THR A 3 26.93 -32.34 65.78
C THR A 3 25.69 -33.04 65.20
N THR A 4 25.80 -33.82 64.10
CA THR A 4 26.24 -35.25 64.03
C THR A 4 25.45 -36.13 65.03
N THR A 5 24.74 -37.22 64.70
CA THR A 5 25.16 -38.42 63.95
C THR A 5 23.98 -39.43 63.84
N CYS A 6 24.03 -40.27 62.81
CA CYS A 6 23.78 -41.73 62.80
C CYS A 6 22.38 -42.40 62.82
N PHE A 7 22.14 -43.12 61.70
CA PHE A 7 21.79 -44.55 61.53
C PHE A 7 20.59 -45.19 62.26
N LYS A 8 19.79 -45.93 61.47
CA LYS A 8 19.37 -47.30 61.82
C LYS A 8 19.14 -48.17 60.58
N THR A 9 19.77 -49.33 60.63
CA THR A 9 19.70 -50.53 59.79
C THR A 9 18.35 -51.26 59.91
N PHE A 10 17.94 -52.03 58.89
CA PHE A 10 17.71 -53.50 58.94
C PHE A 10 17.00 -54.05 57.67
N THR A 11 17.75 -54.88 56.92
CA THR A 11 17.46 -56.22 56.33
C THR A 11 16.24 -56.54 55.43
N HIS A 12 16.59 -57.04 54.23
CA HIS A 12 16.09 -58.21 53.45
C HIS A 12 14.57 -58.34 53.15
N HIS A 13 14.09 -58.50 51.91
CA HIS A 13 14.29 -59.61 50.96
C HIS A 13 13.60 -59.28 49.59
N PRO A 14 13.65 -60.13 48.55
CA PRO A 14 13.90 -59.77 47.14
C PRO A 14 12.65 -59.37 46.37
N ARG A 15 12.83 -58.59 45.29
CA ARG A 15 12.02 -58.71 44.08
C ARG A 15 12.57 -57.86 42.93
N THR A 16 12.84 -58.54 41.81
CA THR A 16 12.65 -58.10 40.41
C THR A 16 13.07 -56.67 40.05
N GLN A 17 14.17 -56.55 39.30
CA GLN A 17 14.57 -55.34 38.58
C GLN A 17 13.42 -54.88 37.66
N PRO A 18 12.91 -53.64 37.80
CA PRO A 18 11.99 -53.09 36.82
C PRO A 18 12.78 -52.63 35.59
N ILE A 19 12.36 -53.15 34.44
CA ILE A 19 12.79 -52.70 33.11
C ILE A 19 12.42 -51.22 32.96
N CYS A 20 13.42 -50.35 32.98
CA CYS A 20 13.25 -48.93 32.71
C CYS A 20 13.00 -48.73 31.20
N LYS A 21 11.73 -48.81 30.78
CA LYS A 21 11.31 -48.41 29.44
C LYS A 21 11.47 -46.89 29.33
N ARG A 22 12.48 -46.46 28.59
CA ARG A 22 12.60 -45.06 28.14
C ARG A 22 11.53 -44.82 27.08
N THR A 23 10.37 -44.33 27.50
CA THR A 23 9.40 -43.76 26.58
C THR A 23 9.99 -42.45 26.06
N VAL A 24 10.49 -42.47 24.83
CA VAL A 24 10.79 -41.23 24.10
C VAL A 24 9.44 -40.64 23.72
N LEU A 25 8.98 -39.65 24.49
CA LEU A 25 7.89 -38.78 24.08
C LEU A 25 8.42 -37.97 22.88
N GLY A 26 8.10 -38.40 21.67
CA GLY A 26 8.38 -37.64 20.46
C GLY A 26 7.57 -36.35 20.52
N LEU A 27 8.23 -35.22 20.81
CA LEU A 27 7.65 -33.91 20.54
C LEU A 27 7.57 -33.78 19.02
N LEU A 28 6.36 -33.90 18.47
CA LEU A 28 6.06 -33.43 17.13
C LEU A 28 6.17 -31.90 17.17
N ALA A 29 7.35 -31.38 16.82
CA ALA A 29 7.51 -29.97 16.51
C ALA A 29 6.78 -29.72 15.19
N SER A 30 5.55 -29.23 15.29
CA SER A 30 4.80 -28.72 14.13
C SER A 30 5.60 -27.56 13.52
N LEU A 31 6.27 -27.83 12.41
CA LEU A 31 6.93 -26.82 11.59
C LEU A 31 5.84 -25.95 10.96
N VAL A 32 5.50 -24.83 11.60
CA VAL A 32 4.67 -23.80 10.99
C VAL A 32 5.51 -23.14 9.91
N LEU A 33 5.32 -23.56 8.66
CA LEU A 33 5.86 -22.86 7.51
C LEU A 33 5.18 -21.48 7.46
N PHE A 34 5.92 -20.45 7.86
CA PHE A 34 5.58 -19.07 7.53
C PHE A 34 5.65 -18.95 6.01
N VAL A 35 4.50 -19.08 5.35
CA VAL A 35 4.37 -18.64 3.97
C VAL A 35 4.38 -17.12 4.03
N PRO A 36 5.40 -16.42 3.48
CA PRO A 36 5.29 -14.99 3.35
C PRO A 36 4.05 -14.71 2.50
N PHE A 37 3.09 -13.96 3.05
CA PHE A 37 1.99 -13.45 2.26
C PHE A 37 2.60 -12.43 1.30
N SER A 38 2.91 -12.89 0.09
CA SER A 38 3.25 -11.98 -1.00
C SER A 38 2.04 -11.10 -1.22
N ALA A 39 2.15 -9.81 -0.91
CA ALA A 39 1.16 -8.82 -1.29
C ALA A 39 1.15 -8.77 -2.82
N GLN A 40 0.30 -9.57 -3.45
CA GLN A 40 0.11 -9.53 -4.88
C GLN A 40 -0.49 -8.16 -5.20
N ALA A 41 0.27 -7.34 -5.93
CA ALA A 41 -0.25 -6.10 -6.47
C ALA A 41 -1.47 -6.48 -7.33
N GLN A 42 -2.61 -5.85 -7.06
CA GLN A 42 -3.75 -5.97 -7.95
C GLN A 42 -3.32 -5.37 -9.28
N GLU A 43 -3.19 -6.19 -10.32
CA GLU A 43 -3.02 -5.69 -11.67
C GLU A 43 -4.30 -4.93 -12.06
N PHE A 44 -4.10 -3.71 -12.56
CA PHE A 44 -5.16 -2.94 -13.20
C PHE A 44 -5.21 -3.33 -14.68
N ASP A 45 -6.42 -3.63 -15.17
CA ASP A 45 -6.69 -3.94 -16.56
C ASP A 45 -6.41 -2.69 -17.43
N ASN A 46 -5.36 -2.80 -18.24
CA ASN A 46 -4.93 -1.76 -19.16
C ASN A 46 -5.91 -1.51 -20.34
N GLY A 47 -6.95 -2.34 -20.48
CA GLY A 47 -8.03 -2.24 -21.46
C GLY A 47 -9.20 -1.36 -21.03
N ILE A 48 -9.25 -0.92 -19.77
CA ILE A 48 -10.32 -0.05 -19.25
C ILE A 48 -9.77 1.23 -18.62
N TYR A 49 -10.68 2.15 -18.34
CA TYR A 49 -10.37 3.35 -17.55
C TYR A 49 -10.91 3.20 -16.13
N TYR A 50 -10.34 3.97 -15.23
CA TYR A 50 -10.64 3.99 -13.81
C TYR A 50 -11.01 5.38 -13.36
N ARG A 51 -11.89 5.46 -12.37
CA ARG A 51 -12.14 6.68 -11.60
C ARG A 51 -11.45 6.58 -10.26
N LEU A 52 -10.80 7.67 -9.88
CA LEU A 52 -10.12 7.83 -8.60
C LEU A 52 -10.90 8.81 -7.73
N THR A 53 -11.38 8.34 -6.58
CA THR A 53 -12.01 9.16 -5.54
C THR A 53 -11.31 8.94 -4.21
N THR A 54 -11.44 9.87 -3.25
CA THR A 54 -10.83 9.68 -1.93
C THR A 54 -11.84 9.14 -0.92
N MET A 55 -11.34 8.46 0.11
CA MET A 55 -12.13 8.09 1.28
C MET A 55 -12.75 9.32 1.95
N TRP A 56 -12.04 10.45 1.95
CA TRP A 56 -12.50 11.68 2.58
C TRP A 56 -13.66 12.36 1.84
N GLN A 57 -13.51 12.63 0.54
CA GLN A 57 -14.51 13.37 -0.24
C GLN A 57 -15.60 12.45 -0.82
N GLY A 58 -15.39 11.13 -0.74
CA GLY A 58 -16.35 10.12 -1.18
C GLY A 58 -16.52 10.10 -2.71
N GLU A 59 -17.57 9.43 -3.17
CA GLU A 59 -17.79 9.19 -4.61
C GLU A 59 -18.26 10.41 -5.38
N GLY A 60 -18.66 11.49 -4.71
CA GLY A 60 -19.14 12.72 -5.33
C GLY A 60 -18.04 13.59 -5.93
N LYS A 61 -16.76 13.34 -5.58
CA LYS A 61 -15.62 14.08 -6.11
C LYS A 61 -14.54 13.14 -6.67
N SER A 62 -14.07 13.41 -7.88
CA SER A 62 -13.11 12.59 -8.61
C SER A 62 -11.85 13.37 -9.00
N LEU A 63 -10.72 12.68 -9.08
CA LEU A 63 -9.50 13.22 -9.66
C LEU A 63 -9.73 13.53 -11.14
N ASP A 64 -9.48 14.77 -11.53
CA ASP A 64 -9.77 15.31 -12.85
C ASP A 64 -8.64 16.25 -13.32
N VAL A 65 -8.69 16.59 -14.60
CA VAL A 65 -7.82 17.59 -15.24
C VAL A 65 -8.64 18.85 -15.48
N VAL A 66 -8.10 19.99 -15.04
CA VAL A 66 -8.75 21.28 -15.27
C VAL A 66 -8.75 21.59 -16.77
N ASN A 67 -9.93 21.87 -17.33
CA ASN A 67 -10.08 22.33 -18.70
C ASN A 67 -9.95 23.86 -18.80
N ASP A 68 -8.73 24.36 -18.67
CA ASP A 68 -8.38 25.79 -18.74
C ASP A 68 -7.65 26.20 -20.03
N GLY A 69 -7.55 25.28 -21.00
CA GLY A 69 -6.83 25.47 -22.26
C GLY A 69 -5.35 25.12 -22.17
N VAL A 70 -4.74 25.12 -20.98
CA VAL A 70 -3.40 24.58 -20.73
C VAL A 70 -3.49 23.10 -20.38
N ASN A 71 -4.55 22.70 -19.68
CA ASN A 71 -4.95 21.30 -19.44
C ASN A 71 -3.88 20.46 -18.74
N ASN A 72 -3.08 21.10 -17.89
CA ASN A 72 -1.99 20.46 -17.15
C ASN A 72 -2.21 20.43 -15.63
N LYS A 73 -3.24 21.08 -15.12
CA LYS A 73 -3.54 21.14 -13.68
C LYS A 73 -4.50 20.05 -13.27
N LEU A 74 -4.31 19.52 -12.08
CA LEU A 74 -5.19 18.53 -11.46
C LEU A 74 -6.17 19.22 -10.52
N ILE A 75 -7.35 18.62 -10.39
CA ILE A 75 -8.39 19.06 -9.46
C ILE A 75 -9.18 17.85 -8.95
N LEU A 76 -9.77 17.98 -7.77
CA LEU A 76 -10.84 17.10 -7.33
C LEU A 76 -12.19 17.77 -7.69
N ALA A 77 -12.80 17.33 -8.77
CA ALA A 77 -14.01 17.92 -9.34
C ALA A 77 -15.26 17.07 -9.06
N ASP A 78 -16.45 17.62 -9.28
CA ASP A 78 -17.69 16.83 -9.20
C ASP A 78 -17.63 15.63 -10.14
N THR A 79 -17.94 14.46 -9.59
CA THR A 79 -17.95 13.22 -10.35
C THR A 79 -18.98 13.28 -11.47
N GLY A 80 -18.55 12.96 -12.69
CA GLY A 80 -19.42 12.90 -13.86
C GLY A 80 -18.78 12.14 -15.02
N ASN A 81 -19.48 12.10 -16.15
CA ASN A 81 -18.99 11.41 -17.35
C ASN A 81 -18.05 12.33 -18.15
N TYR A 82 -16.88 12.60 -17.57
CA TYR A 82 -15.85 13.45 -18.14
C TYR A 82 -14.60 12.62 -18.40
N SER A 83 -14.07 12.68 -19.62
CA SER A 83 -12.87 11.93 -20.03
C SER A 83 -11.60 12.34 -19.27
N GLY A 84 -11.60 13.51 -18.61
CA GLY A 84 -10.55 13.93 -17.67
C GLY A 84 -10.56 13.17 -16.34
N GLN A 85 -11.70 12.54 -15.98
CA GLN A 85 -11.87 11.74 -14.75
C GLN A 85 -11.62 10.24 -14.96
N TYR A 86 -11.33 9.86 -16.20
CA TYR A 86 -11.12 8.48 -16.61
C TYR A 86 -9.64 8.25 -16.81
N TRP A 87 -9.04 7.56 -15.85
CA TRP A 87 -7.61 7.34 -15.74
C TRP A 87 -7.24 5.93 -16.21
N LYS A 88 -6.26 5.82 -17.07
CA LYS A 88 -5.64 4.56 -17.44
C LYS A 88 -4.41 4.34 -16.57
N LEU A 89 -4.31 3.14 -16.00
CA LEU A 89 -3.17 2.72 -15.17
C LEU A 89 -2.38 1.70 -15.99
N THR A 90 -1.33 2.15 -16.66
CA THR A 90 -0.44 1.27 -17.43
C THR A 90 0.73 0.85 -16.55
N GLU A 91 0.82 -0.44 -16.24
CA GLU A 91 1.95 -1.00 -15.51
C GLU A 91 3.26 -0.85 -16.30
N LEU A 92 4.34 -0.59 -15.57
CA LEU A 92 5.71 -0.49 -16.05
C LEU A 92 6.51 -1.73 -15.59
N ASP A 93 7.66 -2.00 -16.21
CA ASP A 93 8.49 -3.19 -15.96
C ASP A 93 8.94 -3.35 -14.48
N ASP A 94 8.95 -2.24 -13.73
CA ASP A 94 9.33 -2.23 -12.32
C ASP A 94 8.14 -2.42 -11.36
N GLY A 95 6.92 -2.65 -11.88
CA GLY A 95 5.68 -2.79 -11.10
C GLY A 95 5.10 -1.47 -10.59
N SER A 96 5.62 -0.33 -11.04
CA SER A 96 4.94 0.96 -10.88
C SER A 96 3.94 1.17 -12.02
N TYR A 97 3.12 2.22 -11.91
CA TYR A 97 2.10 2.56 -12.89
C TYR A 97 2.35 3.94 -13.45
N ARG A 98 2.08 4.09 -14.74
CA ARG A 98 1.86 5.37 -15.38
C ARG A 98 0.37 5.69 -15.40
N LEU A 99 0.01 6.89 -14.96
CA LEU A 99 -1.38 7.36 -14.93
C LEU A 99 -1.59 8.40 -16.03
N THR A 100 -2.41 8.05 -17.03
CA THR A 100 -2.85 8.95 -18.11
C THR A 100 -4.36 9.12 -18.07
N THR A 101 -4.91 10.16 -18.69
CA THR A 101 -6.37 10.32 -18.79
C THR A 101 -6.87 9.93 -20.17
N GLN A 102 -8.12 9.50 -20.29
CA GLN A 102 -8.77 9.30 -21.58
C GLN A 102 -8.74 10.58 -22.42
N TRP A 103 -8.86 11.74 -21.78
CA TRP A 103 -8.88 13.03 -22.47
C TRP A 103 -7.54 13.42 -23.09
N GLN A 104 -6.45 13.38 -22.31
CA GLN A 104 -5.12 13.78 -22.79
C GLN A 104 -4.36 12.63 -23.47
N GLY A 105 -4.87 11.39 -23.35
CA GLY A 105 -4.28 10.19 -23.91
C GLY A 105 -2.93 9.83 -23.28
N ASP A 106 -2.25 8.86 -23.88
CA ASP A 106 -0.99 8.31 -23.36
C ASP A 106 0.20 9.28 -23.47
N GLY A 107 0.05 10.41 -24.16
CA GLY A 107 1.08 11.43 -24.35
C GLY A 107 1.32 12.32 -23.13
N LYS A 108 0.39 12.36 -22.16
CA LYS A 108 0.56 13.12 -20.91
C LYS A 108 0.25 12.29 -19.68
N SER A 109 1.17 12.32 -18.72
CA SER A 109 1.12 11.52 -17.49
C SER A 109 1.07 12.38 -16.24
N LEU A 110 0.43 11.86 -15.19
CA LEU A 110 0.48 12.46 -13.85
C LEU A 110 1.91 12.46 -13.35
N ASP A 111 2.41 13.65 -13.01
CA ASP A 111 3.80 13.90 -12.67
C ASP A 111 3.92 14.83 -11.46
N VAL A 112 5.06 14.73 -10.78
CA VAL A 112 5.48 15.66 -9.74
C VAL A 112 6.25 16.80 -10.37
N ILE A 113 5.86 18.03 -10.07
CA ILE A 113 6.58 19.22 -10.53
C ILE A 113 7.93 19.29 -9.82
N ASN A 114 9.02 19.33 -10.59
CA ASN A 114 10.36 19.59 -10.06
C ASN A 114 10.61 21.08 -9.86
N ASP A 115 10.07 21.64 -8.78
CA ASP A 115 10.18 23.05 -8.39
C ASP A 115 11.04 23.28 -7.14
N GLY A 116 11.73 22.24 -6.67
CA GLY A 116 12.54 22.26 -5.45
C GLY A 116 11.76 21.93 -4.18
N THR A 117 10.44 22.16 -4.15
CA THR A 117 9.57 21.69 -3.06
C THR A 117 8.98 20.31 -3.38
N ASN A 118 8.70 20.05 -4.65
CA ASN A 118 8.34 18.74 -5.21
C ASN A 118 7.07 18.12 -4.59
N ASN A 119 6.15 18.96 -4.12
CA ASN A 119 4.85 18.55 -3.56
C ASN A 119 3.67 18.85 -4.49
N ARG A 120 3.91 19.52 -5.62
CA ARG A 120 2.86 19.89 -6.59
C ARG A 120 2.81 18.89 -7.74
N LEU A 121 1.63 18.77 -8.33
CA LEU A 121 1.34 17.81 -9.40
C LEU A 121 0.98 18.51 -10.70
N GLN A 122 1.24 17.85 -11.81
CA GLN A 122 0.84 18.28 -13.15
C GLN A 122 0.55 17.09 -14.06
N LEU A 123 -0.10 17.34 -15.20
CA LEU A 123 0.09 16.49 -16.38
C LEU A 123 1.26 17.02 -17.19
N ALA A 124 2.29 16.20 -17.33
CA ALA A 124 3.48 16.48 -18.13
C ALA A 124 3.57 15.51 -19.32
N ASP A 125 4.40 15.83 -20.30
CA ASP A 125 4.66 14.88 -21.39
C ASP A 125 5.20 13.57 -20.84
N THR A 126 4.63 12.47 -21.31
CA THR A 126 4.98 11.13 -20.87
C THR A 126 6.44 10.83 -21.18
N GLY A 127 7.18 10.38 -20.17
CA GLY A 127 8.58 9.98 -20.31
C GLY A 127 9.03 8.99 -19.24
N ASN A 128 10.32 8.71 -19.21
CA ASN A 128 10.95 7.88 -18.17
C ASN A 128 11.43 8.78 -17.02
N TYR A 129 10.48 9.29 -16.25
CA TYR A 129 10.74 10.16 -15.11
C TYR A 129 10.16 9.52 -13.86
N SER A 130 10.96 9.40 -12.79
CA SER A 130 10.53 8.77 -11.54
C SER A 130 9.37 9.50 -10.85
N GLY A 131 9.09 10.77 -11.21
CA GLY A 131 7.89 11.50 -10.80
C GLY A 131 6.59 11.03 -11.47
N GLN A 132 6.70 10.28 -12.57
CA GLN A 132 5.58 9.70 -13.33
C GLN A 132 5.36 8.21 -13.03
N HIS A 133 6.22 7.61 -12.20
CA HIS A 133 6.18 6.19 -11.85
C HIS A 133 5.49 6.07 -10.49
N TRP A 134 4.23 5.65 -10.51
CA TRP A 134 3.37 5.63 -9.33
C TRP A 134 3.26 4.23 -8.73
N ARG A 135 3.63 4.08 -7.46
CA ARG A 135 3.32 2.89 -6.67
C ARG A 135 1.88 2.98 -6.17
N VAL A 136 1.05 2.01 -6.56
CA VAL A 136 -0.36 1.94 -6.18
C VAL A 136 -0.55 0.74 -5.24
N VAL A 137 -0.50 0.99 -3.94
CA VAL A 137 -0.46 -0.07 -2.92
C VAL A 137 -1.77 -0.15 -2.17
N ARG A 138 -2.41 -1.33 -2.20
CA ARG A 138 -3.63 -1.59 -1.45
C ARG A 138 -3.36 -1.59 0.06
N GLN A 139 -4.18 -0.86 0.79
CA GLN A 139 -4.10 -0.69 2.25
C GLN A 139 -5.07 -1.64 2.96
N SER A 140 -4.89 -1.82 4.27
CA SER A 140 -5.72 -2.71 5.10
C SER A 140 -7.20 -2.30 5.17
N ASN A 141 -7.50 -1.01 4.98
CA ASN A 141 -8.86 -0.47 4.92
C ASN A 141 -9.54 -0.69 3.56
N GLY A 142 -8.87 -1.34 2.60
CA GLY A 142 -9.40 -1.67 1.28
C GLY A 142 -9.25 -0.58 0.23
N TYR A 143 -8.76 0.61 0.59
CA TYR A 143 -8.39 1.69 -0.33
C TYR A 143 -6.94 1.52 -0.82
N TYR A 144 -6.52 2.36 -1.75
CA TYR A 144 -5.16 2.41 -2.28
C TYR A 144 -4.43 3.65 -1.76
N ARG A 145 -3.12 3.53 -1.59
CA ARG A 145 -2.21 4.66 -1.42
C ARG A 145 -1.38 4.79 -2.69
N LEU A 146 -1.21 6.03 -3.15
CA LEU A 146 -0.41 6.35 -4.33
C LEU A 146 0.81 7.16 -3.88
N THR A 147 2.00 6.67 -4.23
CA THR A 147 3.29 7.34 -4.02
C THR A 147 4.06 7.32 -5.33
N THR A 148 5.12 8.12 -5.45
CA THR A 148 5.99 8.09 -6.64
C THR A 148 7.33 7.48 -6.31
N ASP A 149 7.98 6.87 -7.30
CA ASP A 149 9.35 6.37 -7.13
C ASP A 149 10.33 7.49 -6.81
N TRP A 150 10.04 8.74 -7.21
CA TRP A 150 10.88 9.88 -6.89
C TRP A 150 10.79 10.33 -5.43
N GLN A 151 9.58 10.52 -4.89
CA GLN A 151 9.40 10.97 -3.51
C GLN A 151 9.40 9.82 -2.49
N GLY A 152 9.29 8.57 -2.98
CA GLY A 152 9.26 7.36 -2.18
C GLY A 152 7.99 7.23 -1.32
N GLU A 153 7.99 6.23 -0.45
CA GLU A 153 6.83 5.90 0.40
C GLU A 153 6.52 6.97 1.46
N GLY A 154 7.45 7.89 1.71
CA GLY A 154 7.31 8.96 2.69
C GLY A 154 6.34 10.07 2.28
N LYS A 155 5.96 10.16 1.00
CA LYS A 155 4.97 11.13 0.52
C LYS A 155 3.89 10.49 -0.36
N SER A 156 2.64 10.79 -0.03
CA SER A 156 1.45 10.23 -0.69
C SER A 156 0.63 11.29 -1.40
N LEU A 157 -0.05 10.88 -2.48
CA LEU A 157 -1.08 11.68 -3.15
C LEU A 157 -2.21 11.99 -2.18
N ASP A 158 -2.46 13.28 -1.96
CA ASP A 158 -3.39 13.78 -0.96
C ASP A 158 -4.24 14.92 -1.51
N VAL A 159 -5.38 15.15 -0.85
CA VAL A 159 -6.23 16.32 -1.06
C VAL A 159 -5.88 17.36 -0.01
N VAL A 160 -5.59 18.58 -0.44
CA VAL A 160 -5.25 19.68 0.47
C VAL A 160 -6.49 20.02 1.32
N ASN A 161 -6.34 20.03 2.64
CA ASN A 161 -7.38 20.48 3.57
C ASN A 161 -7.30 22.00 3.80
N ASP A 162 -7.69 22.78 2.79
CA ASP A 162 -7.69 24.25 2.81
C ASP A 162 -9.10 24.86 2.95
N GLY A 163 -10.12 24.04 3.21
CA GLY A 163 -11.52 24.43 3.29
C GLY A 163 -12.24 24.42 1.94
N VAL A 164 -11.52 24.50 0.81
CA VAL A 164 -12.06 24.28 -0.54
C VAL A 164 -11.92 22.80 -0.92
N ASN A 165 -10.84 22.15 -0.49
CA ASN A 165 -10.65 20.70 -0.54
C ASN A 165 -10.70 20.10 -1.95
N ASN A 166 -10.25 20.87 -2.95
CA ASN A 166 -10.25 20.46 -4.35
C ASN A 166 -8.85 20.41 -4.98
N LYS A 167 -7.81 20.80 -4.24
CA LYS A 167 -6.42 20.76 -4.72
C LYS A 167 -5.76 19.45 -4.32
N LEU A 168 -4.84 19.00 -5.17
CA LEU A 168 -4.03 17.82 -4.93
C LEU A 168 -2.60 18.22 -4.58
N GLN A 169 -1.95 17.39 -3.77
CA GLN A 169 -0.54 17.54 -3.39
C GLN A 169 0.10 16.17 -3.15
N LEU A 170 1.43 16.15 -3.03
CA LEU A 170 2.11 15.13 -2.24
C LEU A 170 2.32 15.67 -0.82
N ALA A 171 1.83 14.93 0.16
CA ALA A 171 1.97 15.23 1.58
C ALA A 171 2.66 14.06 2.30
N ASP A 172 3.18 14.31 3.49
CA ASP A 172 3.80 13.24 4.28
C ASP A 172 2.79 12.11 4.51
N THR A 173 3.26 10.89 4.26
CA THR A 173 2.42 9.69 4.32
C THR A 173 1.94 9.46 5.75
N GLY A 174 0.64 9.30 5.92
CA GLY A 174 0.03 9.00 7.21
C GLY A 174 -1.36 8.40 7.09
N ASP A 175 -2.02 8.25 8.24
CA ASP A 175 -3.39 7.72 8.31
C ASP A 175 -4.41 8.83 8.08
N TYR A 176 -4.46 9.32 6.84
CA TYR A 176 -5.32 10.42 6.43
C TYR A 176 -6.30 9.94 5.36
N SER A 177 -7.59 10.20 5.55
CA SER A 177 -8.64 9.82 4.60
C SER A 177 -8.51 10.51 3.23
N GLY A 178 -7.79 11.63 3.16
CA GLY A 178 -7.41 12.29 1.89
C GLY A 178 -6.37 11.52 1.07
N GLN A 179 -5.60 10.64 1.71
CA GLN A 179 -4.54 9.82 1.09
C GLN A 179 -5.00 8.41 0.72
N TYR A 180 -6.24 8.05 1.06
CA TYR A 180 -6.83 6.76 0.74
C TYR A 180 -7.74 6.90 -0.48
N TRP A 181 -7.32 6.28 -1.58
CA TRP A 181 -7.96 6.39 -2.88
C TRP A 181 -8.76 5.14 -3.21
N LYS A 182 -10.02 5.30 -3.59
CA LYS A 182 -10.82 4.25 -4.22
C LYS A 182 -10.60 4.32 -5.73
N ILE A 183 -10.25 3.18 -6.32
CA ILE A 183 -10.02 3.04 -7.75
C ILE A 183 -11.09 2.10 -8.29
N THR A 184 -11.96 2.61 -9.18
CA THR A 184 -13.12 1.86 -9.70
C THR A 184 -13.13 1.87 -11.22
N GLY A 185 -13.22 0.70 -11.85
CA GLY A 185 -13.34 0.59 -13.31
C GLY A 185 -14.59 1.32 -13.84
N GLN A 186 -14.49 1.88 -15.04
CA GLN A 186 -15.54 2.65 -15.72
C GLN A 186 -16.05 1.95 -16.97
#